data_AF-A0A9D2NYB1-F1
#
_entry.id   AF-A0A9D2NYB1-F1
#
_cell.length_a   1.000
_cell.length_b   1.000
_cell.length_c   1.000
_cell.angle_alpha   90.00
_cell.angle_beta   90.00
_cell.angle_gamma   90.00
#
_symmetry.space_group_name_H-M   'P 1'
#
loop_
_entity.id
_entity.type
_entity.pdbx_description
1 polymer ?
#
loop_
_entity_poly.entity_id
_entity_poly.type
_entity_poly.pdbx_seq_one_letter_code
_entity_poly.pdbx_strand_id
1 'polypeptide(L)'
;MKVNALPAVVIGTGLCVILYAAGGTDNLLNYLVLFVSILCMSLFFSIHYLTIYYLLQPYNAGTEMKSGMYQVIMSVTYLICFLLMQVRMPILVFGIACIAFCVVYSIVACVLVYRFAPKTFRLRT
;
A
#
# COMPACT_ATOMS: atom_id res chain seq x y z
N MET A 1 -0.71 -6.95 -7.32
CA MET A 1 0.12 -6.00 -8.10
C MET A 1 -0.31 -5.80 -9.55
N LYS A 2 -0.63 -6.83 -10.36
CA LYS A 2 -0.93 -6.64 -11.79
C LYS A 2 -1.89 -5.48 -12.11
N VAL A 3 -2.98 -5.34 -11.33
CA VAL A 3 -3.97 -4.27 -11.54
C VAL A 3 -3.47 -2.91 -11.04
N ASN A 4 -2.86 -2.83 -9.85
CA ASN A 4 -2.41 -1.57 -9.26
C ASN A 4 -1.06 -1.05 -9.81
N ALA A 5 -0.32 -1.86 -10.56
CA ALA A 5 0.98 -1.47 -11.12
C ALA A 5 0.83 -0.38 -12.19
N LEU A 6 -0.13 -0.52 -13.10
CA LEU A 6 -0.35 0.45 -14.17
C LEU A 6 -0.73 1.84 -13.60
N PRO A 7 -1.75 1.99 -12.71
CA PRO A 7 -2.03 3.28 -12.08
C PRO A 7 -0.82 3.85 -11.33
N ALA A 8 -0.05 3.01 -10.63
CA ALA A 8 1.11 3.48 -9.87
C ALA A 8 2.21 4.02 -10.77
N VAL A 9 2.49 3.37 -11.90
CA VAL A 9 3.46 3.87 -12.89
C VAL A 9 2.97 5.20 -13.46
N VAL A 10 1.70 5.30 -13.88
CA VAL A 10 1.14 6.54 -14.45
C VAL A 10 1.16 7.69 -13.43
N ILE A 11 0.79 7.43 -12.18
CA ILE A 11 0.82 8.43 -11.12
C ILE A 11 2.27 8.83 -10.80
N GLY A 12 3.17 7.85 -10.68
CA GLY A 12 4.58 8.09 -10.38
C GLY A 12 5.27 8.93 -11.46
N THR A 13 5.06 8.60 -12.73
CA THR A 13 5.60 9.40 -13.84
C THR A 13 4.96 10.78 -13.89
N GLY A 14 3.63 10.87 -13.73
CA GLY A 14 2.92 12.15 -13.70
C GLY A 14 3.42 13.09 -12.60
N LEU A 15 3.62 12.57 -11.39
CA LEU A 15 4.17 13.35 -10.28
C LEU A 15 5.61 13.81 -10.53
N CYS A 16 6.44 12.97 -11.15
CA CYS A 16 7.81 13.38 -11.53
C CYS A 16 7.80 14.50 -12.58
N VAL A 17 6.92 14.40 -13.59
CA VAL A 17 6.77 15.44 -14.62
C VAL A 17 6.27 16.74 -14.01
N ILE A 18 5.28 16.70 -13.10
CA ILE A 18 4.78 17.89 -12.40
C ILE A 18 5.89 18.52 -11.56
N LEU A 19 6.65 17.72 -10.81
CA LEU A 19 7.76 18.20 -9.99
C LEU A 19 8.85 18.87 -10.85
N TYR A 20 9.11 18.34 -12.05
CA TYR A 20 10.05 18.91 -13.00
C TYR A 20 9.54 20.22 -13.59
N ALA A 21 8.30 20.22 -14.10
CA ALA A 21 7.67 21.41 -14.68
C ALA A 21 7.52 22.57 -13.67
N ALA A 22 7.33 22.25 -12.40
CA ALA A 22 7.24 23.24 -11.32
C ALA A 22 8.61 23.77 -10.84
N GLY A 23 9.73 23.21 -11.33
CA GLY A 23 11.07 23.58 -10.86
C GLY A 23 11.32 23.20 -9.39
N GLY A 24 10.68 22.13 -8.90
CA GLY A 24 10.65 21.81 -7.46
C GLY A 24 11.94 21.25 -6.88
N THR A 25 12.89 20.78 -7.71
CA THR A 25 14.19 20.26 -7.26
C THR A 25 15.16 20.11 -8.43
N ASP A 26 16.43 20.47 -8.26
CA ASP A 26 17.48 20.22 -9.25
C ASP A 26 18.12 18.82 -9.10
N ASN A 27 17.89 18.17 -7.96
CA ASN A 27 18.48 16.88 -7.65
C ASN A 27 17.72 15.73 -8.34
N LEU A 28 18.38 15.06 -9.29
CA LEU A 28 17.84 13.91 -10.02
C LEU A 28 17.39 12.75 -9.11
N LEU A 29 18.04 12.55 -7.96
CA LEU A 29 17.69 11.50 -7.00
C LEU A 29 16.28 11.67 -6.45
N ASN A 30 15.80 12.91 -6.27
CA ASN A 30 14.46 13.15 -5.74
C ASN A 30 13.37 12.63 -6.67
N TYR A 31 13.57 12.69 -7.99
CA TYR A 31 12.63 12.12 -8.96
C TYR A 31 12.59 10.60 -8.90
N LEU A 32 13.76 9.96 -8.85
CA LEU A 32 13.86 8.51 -8.73
C LEU A 32 13.23 8.03 -7.42
N VAL A 33 13.54 8.69 -6.32
CA VAL A 33 12.99 8.35 -4.99
C VAL A 33 11.48 8.55 -4.96
N LEU A 34 10.97 9.63 -5.53
CA LEU A 34 9.53 9.86 -5.66
C LEU A 34 8.87 8.74 -6.46
N PHE A 35 9.38 8.41 -7.64
CA PHE A 35 8.84 7.35 -8.48
C PHE A 35 8.81 5.99 -7.76
N VAL A 36 9.93 5.59 -7.14
CA VAL A 36 10.04 4.34 -6.39
C VAL A 36 9.08 4.32 -5.19
N SER A 37 8.94 5.44 -4.48
CA SER A 37 8.03 5.52 -3.31
C SER A 37 6.57 5.25 -3.69
N ILE A 38 6.11 5.72 -4.86
CA ILE A 38 4.76 5.45 -5.37
C ILE A 38 4.56 3.97 -5.68
N LEU A 39 5.57 3.32 -6.29
CA LEU A 39 5.54 1.88 -6.52
C LEU A 39 5.51 1.08 -5.20
N CYS A 40 6.30 1.48 -4.21
CA CYS A 40 6.30 0.87 -2.88
C CYS A 40 4.94 1.02 -2.19
N MET A 41 4.28 2.18 -2.28
CA MET A 41 2.95 2.37 -1.70
C MET A 41 1.90 1.51 -2.40
N SER A 42 1.94 1.40 -3.73
CA SER A 42 1.07 0.49 -4.49
C SER A 42 1.25 -0.98 -4.09
N LEU A 43 2.50 -1.39 -3.86
CA LEU A 43 2.84 -2.72 -3.38
C LEU A 43 2.32 -2.96 -1.96
N PHE A 44 2.51 -2.00 -1.05
CA PHE A 44 2.00 -2.07 0.32
C PHE A 44 0.48 -2.27 0.35
N PHE A 45 -0.30 -1.41 -0.33
CA PHE A 45 -1.76 -1.55 -0.35
C PHE A 45 -2.23 -2.86 -0.97
N SER A 46 -1.51 -3.36 -1.99
CA SER A 46 -1.80 -4.67 -2.58
C SER A 46 -1.60 -5.81 -1.57
N ILE A 47 -0.47 -5.82 -0.87
CA ILE A 47 -0.14 -6.86 0.12
C ILE A 47 -1.05 -6.75 1.34
N HIS A 48 -1.32 -5.54 1.83
CA HIS A 48 -2.21 -5.29 2.95
C HIS A 48 -3.62 -5.86 2.67
N TYR A 49 -4.19 -5.55 1.51
CA TYR A 49 -5.48 -6.08 1.10
C TYR A 49 -5.47 -7.61 1.05
N LEU A 50 -4.47 -8.22 0.39
CA LEU A 50 -4.37 -9.68 0.28
C LEU A 50 -4.20 -10.35 1.65
N THR A 51 -3.41 -9.74 2.53
CA THR A 51 -3.17 -10.25 3.89
C THR A 51 -4.48 -10.33 4.66
N ILE A 52 -5.26 -9.24 4.67
CA ILE A 52 -6.55 -9.23 5.37
C ILE A 52 -7.53 -10.19 4.68
N TYR A 53 -7.53 -10.25 3.35
CA TYR A 53 -8.36 -11.19 2.59
C TYR A 53 -8.09 -12.64 3.01
N TYR A 54 -6.83 -13.07 3.04
CA TYR A 54 -6.46 -14.43 3.42
C TYR A 54 -6.70 -14.73 4.91
N LEU A 55 -6.53 -13.73 5.78
CA LEU A 55 -6.70 -13.93 7.22
C LEU A 55 -8.17 -13.92 7.65
N LEU A 56 -9.00 -13.04 7.09
CA LEU A 56 -10.38 -12.83 7.57
C LEU A 56 -11.46 -13.38 6.65
N GLN A 57 -11.13 -13.67 5.39
CA GLN A 57 -12.07 -14.10 4.36
C GLN A 57 -13.39 -13.28 4.36
N PRO A 58 -13.32 -12.00 3.98
CA PRO A 58 -14.42 -11.06 4.18
C PRO A 58 -15.63 -11.25 3.25
N TYR A 59 -15.43 -11.99 2.15
CA TYR A 59 -16.45 -12.20 1.11
C TYR A 59 -16.99 -13.63 1.14
N ASN A 60 -18.29 -13.78 0.88
CA ASN A 60 -18.93 -15.08 0.64
C ASN A 60 -18.81 -15.50 -0.85
N ALA A 61 -19.37 -16.66 -1.19
CA ALA A 61 -19.40 -17.17 -2.57
C ALA A 61 -20.14 -16.23 -3.55
N GLY A 62 -21.10 -15.45 -3.05
CA GLY A 62 -21.82 -14.42 -3.80
C GLY A 62 -21.10 -13.07 -3.90
N THR A 63 -19.84 -12.99 -3.48
CA THR A 63 -19.03 -11.75 -3.43
C THR A 63 -19.58 -10.65 -2.51
N GLU A 64 -20.51 -10.97 -1.63
CA GLU A 64 -21.03 -10.05 -0.62
C GLU A 64 -20.04 -9.92 0.53
N MET A 65 -19.81 -8.69 0.97
CA MET A 65 -18.98 -8.41 2.14
C MET A 65 -19.76 -8.69 3.43
N LYS A 66 -19.28 -9.62 4.26
CA LYS A 66 -19.93 -10.00 5.54
C LYS A 66 -19.10 -9.69 6.78
N SER A 67 -17.80 -9.40 6.63
CA SER A 67 -16.89 -9.21 7.76
C SER A 67 -16.82 -7.75 8.23
N GLY A 68 -17.41 -7.45 9.39
CA GLY A 68 -17.27 -6.15 10.04
C GLY A 68 -15.82 -5.84 10.45
N MET A 69 -15.04 -6.85 10.83
CA MET A 69 -13.61 -6.68 11.15
C MET A 69 -12.80 -6.19 9.95
N TYR A 70 -13.11 -6.69 8.75
CA TYR A 70 -12.49 -6.19 7.52
C TYR A 70 -12.81 -4.71 7.28
N GLN A 71 -14.06 -4.29 7.49
CA GLN A 71 -14.44 -2.88 7.35
C GLN A 71 -13.69 -1.98 8.33
N VAL A 72 -13.58 -2.39 9.59
CA VAL A 72 -12.87 -1.63 10.63
C VAL A 72 -11.39 -1.50 10.27
N ILE A 73 -10.73 -2.60 9.90
CA ILE A 73 -9.29 -2.58 9.55
C ILE A 73 -9.05 -1.66 8.35
N MET A 74 -9.84 -1.80 7.28
CA MET A 74 -9.69 -0.93 6.11
C MET A 74 -9.92 0.54 6.46
N SER A 75 -10.95 0.84 7.26
CA SER A 75 -11.25 2.21 7.72
C SER A 75 -10.10 2.80 8.53
N VAL A 76 -9.50 2.03 9.44
CA VAL A 76 -8.35 2.45 10.23
C VAL A 76 -7.14 2.71 9.34
N THR A 77 -6.86 1.84 8.36
CA THR A 77 -5.75 2.06 7.42
C THR A 77 -5.93 3.37 6.65
N TYR A 78 -7.12 3.64 6.12
CA TYR A 78 -7.39 4.89 5.41
C TYR A 78 -7.32 6.11 6.33
N LEU A 79 -7.78 6.00 7.58
CA LEU A 79 -7.66 7.07 8.58
C LEU A 79 -6.20 7.41 8.86
N ILE A 80 -5.34 6.40 9.03
CA ILE A 80 -3.90 6.60 9.22
C ILE A 80 -3.29 7.28 8.00
N CYS A 81 -3.61 6.82 6.79
CA CYS A 81 -3.14 7.46 5.56
C CYS A 81 -3.59 8.92 5.46
N PHE A 82 -4.83 9.23 5.85
CA PHE A 82 -5.34 10.58 5.88
C PHE A 82 -4.56 11.49 6.83
N LEU A 83 -4.23 11.01 8.02
CA LEU A 83 -3.41 11.75 8.98
C LEU A 83 -1.98 11.96 8.45
N LEU A 84 -1.40 10.95 7.79
CA LEU A 84 -0.06 11.04 7.19
C LEU A 84 0.02 12.06 6.06
N MET A 85 -1.07 12.35 5.34
CA MET A 85 -1.08 13.40 4.31
C MET A 85 -0.78 14.80 4.87
N GLN A 86 -1.04 15.04 6.16
CA GLN A 86 -0.77 16.33 6.80
C GLN A 86 0.72 16.48 7.19
N VAL A 87 1.49 15.40 7.17
CA VAL A 87 2.89 15.40 7.59
C VAL A 87 3.76 15.86 6.43
N ARG A 88 4.44 17.00 6.61
CA ARG A 88 5.40 17.52 5.64
C ARG A 88 6.80 16.99 5.97
N MET A 89 7.41 16.29 5.02
CA MET A 89 8.74 15.72 5.17
C MET A 89 9.57 15.90 3.89
N PRO A 90 10.91 15.94 3.98
CA PRO A 90 11.78 15.91 2.80
C PRO A 90 11.56 14.62 1.98
N ILE A 91 11.64 14.73 0.64
CA ILE A 91 11.38 13.62 -0.29
C ILE A 91 12.25 12.40 0.02
N LEU A 92 13.54 12.62 0.34
CA LEU A 92 14.47 11.55 0.69
C LEU A 92 14.04 10.78 1.95
N VAL A 93 13.65 11.50 3.00
CA VAL A 93 13.20 10.91 4.26
C VAL A 93 11.90 10.12 4.04
N PHE A 94 10.96 10.70 3.29
CA PHE A 94 9.73 10.02 2.90
C PHE A 94 10.00 8.74 2.12
N GLY A 95 10.87 8.80 1.11
CA GLY A 95 11.22 7.64 0.28
C GLY A 95 11.85 6.50 1.07
N ILE A 96 12.85 6.81 1.91
CA ILE A 96 13.50 5.80 2.77
C ILE A 96 12.49 5.17 3.73
N ALA A 97 11.65 6.00 4.37
CA ALA A 97 10.61 5.52 5.27
C ALA A 97 9.60 4.61 4.56
N CYS A 98 9.11 5.00 3.37
CA CYS A 98 8.19 4.19 2.56
C CYS A 98 8.80 2.85 2.15
N ILE A 99 10.04 2.83 1.68
CA ILE A 99 10.72 1.60 1.28
C ILE A 99 10.91 0.68 2.49
N ALA A 100 11.46 1.21 3.59
CA ALA A 100 11.70 0.44 4.80
C ALA A 100 10.40 -0.15 5.37
N PHE A 101 9.36 0.68 5.48
CA PHE A 101 8.04 0.25 5.92
C PHE A 101 7.47 -0.85 5.02
N CYS A 102 7.55 -0.67 3.69
CA CYS A 102 7.02 -1.64 2.75
C CYS A 102 7.73 -2.99 2.84
N VAL A 103 9.07 -3.00 2.97
CA VAL A 103 9.87 -4.22 3.15
C VAL A 103 9.51 -4.92 4.46
N VAL A 104 9.54 -4.19 5.58
CA VAL A 104 9.22 -4.75 6.90
C VAL A 104 7.80 -5.29 6.93
N TYR A 105 6.83 -4.53 6.42
CA TYR A 105 5.44 -4.93 6.37
C TYR A 105 5.25 -6.19 5.50
N SER A 106 5.90 -6.26 4.35
CA SER A 106 5.82 -7.43 3.46
C SER A 106 6.33 -8.70 4.13
N ILE A 107 7.45 -8.61 4.86
CA ILE A 107 8.00 -9.74 5.62
C ILE A 107 6.99 -10.19 6.69
N VAL A 108 6.48 -9.26 7.49
CA VAL A 108 5.49 -9.54 8.54
C VAL A 108 4.21 -10.16 7.96
N ALA A 109 3.71 -9.60 6.85
CA ALA A 109 2.54 -10.10 6.15
C ALA A 109 2.75 -11.53 5.65
N CYS A 110 3.88 -11.84 5.01
CA CYS A 110 4.20 -13.19 4.56
C CYS A 110 4.21 -14.19 5.74
N VAL A 111 4.83 -13.83 6.85
CA VAL A 111 4.88 -14.68 8.06
C VAL A 111 3.47 -14.92 8.62
N LEU A 112 2.66 -13.86 8.73
CA LEU A 112 1.29 -13.95 9.22
C LEU A 112 0.41 -14.82 8.32
N VAL A 113 0.44 -14.59 7.01
CA VAL A 113 -0.34 -15.37 6.04
C VAL A 113 0.07 -16.84 6.10
N TYR A 114 1.37 -17.15 6.05
CA TYR A 114 1.85 -18.53 6.08
C TYR A 114 1.41 -19.28 7.35
N ARG A 115 1.41 -18.60 8.50
CA ARG A 115 1.08 -19.21 9.79
C ARG A 115 -0.43 -19.34 10.05
N PHE A 116 -1.22 -18.34 9.65
CA PHE A 116 -2.61 -18.21 10.06
C PHE A 116 -3.62 -18.50 8.95
N ALA A 117 -3.31 -18.19 7.69
CA ALA A 117 -4.22 -18.45 6.57
C ALA A 117 -4.72 -19.91 6.51
N PRO A 118 -3.90 -20.98 6.71
CA PRO A 118 -4.43 -22.35 6.67
C PRO A 118 -5.43 -22.65 7.80
N LYS A 119 -5.42 -21.87 8.89
CA LYS A 119 -6.33 -22.05 10.03
C LYS A 119 -7.60 -21.19 9.92
N THR A 120 -7.51 -20.03 9.25
CA THR A 120 -8.57 -19.03 9.21
C THR A 120 -9.32 -18.98 7.87
N PHE A 121 -8.77 -19.56 6.80
CA PHE A 121 -9.42 -19.61 5.50
C PHE A 121 -10.57 -20.63 5.50
N ARG A 122 -11.79 -20.14 5.65
CA ARG A 122 -13.04 -20.90 5.58
C ARG A 122 -14.04 -20.16 4.71
N LEU A 123 -14.46 -20.79 3.60
CA LEU A 123 -15.51 -20.28 2.74
C LEU A 123 -16.79 -20.09 3.55
N ARG A 124 -17.21 -18.83 3.67
CA ARG A 124 -18.54 -18.50 4.22
C ARG A 124 -19.55 -18.72 3.10
N THR A 125 -20.37 -19.76 3.25
CA THR A 125 -21.62 -19.94 2.47
C THR A 125 -22.63 -18.87 2.83
#